data_AF-A0A9P5ZLJ4-F1
#
_entry.id   AF-A0A9P5ZLJ4-F1
#
_cell.length_a   1.000
_cell.length_b   1.000
_cell.length_c   1.000
_cell.angle_alpha   90.00
_cell.angle_beta   90.00
_cell.angle_gamma   90.00
#
_symmetry.space_group_name_H-M   'P 1'
#
loop_
_entity.id
_entity.type
_entity.pdbx_description
1 polymer ?
#
loop_
_entity_poly.entity_id
_entity_poly.type
_entity_poly.pdbx_seq_one_letter_code
_entity_poly.pdbx_strand_id
1 'polypeptide(L)' 'FAIGQFHIHGHKENCLFCFSSMFIPQSSIIIGEILESLWANLNAVTSAMRTATLAHQAEMLDNHICDSNHKKALNIG' A
#
# COMPACT_ATOMS: atom_id res chain seq x y z
N PHE A 1 14.42 -8.33 0.79
CA PHE A 1 14.29 -8.83 -0.59
C PHE A 1 12.97 -9.58 -0.69
N ALA A 2 12.10 -9.18 -1.61
CA ALA A 2 10.86 -9.89 -1.91
C ALA A 2 10.85 -10.21 -3.40
N ILE A 3 10.48 -11.44 -3.75
CA ILE A 3 10.34 -11.88 -5.14
C ILE A 3 8.88 -11.59 -5.52
N GLY A 4 8.66 -10.80 -6.56
CA GLY A 4 7.31 -10.52 -7.07
C GLY A 4 6.65 -11.80 -7.60
N GLN A 5 5.32 -11.79 -7.71
CA GLN A 5 4.61 -12.92 -8.32
C GLN A 5 5.10 -13.10 -9.77
N PHE A 6 5.67 -14.26 -10.05
CA PHE A 6 6.07 -14.64 -11.40
C PHE A 6 5.11 -15.71 -11.92
N HIS A 7 4.68 -15.51 -13.17
CA HIS A 7 3.85 -16.49 -13.87
C HIS A 7 4.78 -17.51 -14.55
N ILE A 8 4.68 -18.78 -14.15
CA ILE A 8 5.38 -19.88 -14.85
C ILE A 8 4.62 -20.20 -16.14
N HIS A 9 5.26 -20.05 -17.30
CA HIS A 9 4.61 -20.18 -18.61
C HIS A 9 4.01 -21.59 -18.79
N GLY A 10 2.69 -21.69 -19.09
CA GLY A 10 1.98 -22.96 -19.34
C GLY A 10 0.70 -23.22 -18.52
N HIS A 11 0.21 -22.24 -17.75
CA HIS A 11 -0.95 -22.41 -16.87
C HIS A 11 -2.30 -22.41 -17.62
N LYS A 12 -3.13 -23.43 -17.37
CA LYS A 12 -4.60 -23.42 -17.56
C LYS A 12 -5.24 -22.98 -16.23
N GLU A 13 -6.42 -22.34 -16.26
CA GLU A 13 -7.11 -21.83 -15.04
C GLU A 13 -7.24 -22.88 -13.92
N ASN A 14 -7.45 -24.15 -14.27
CA ASN A 14 -7.55 -25.24 -13.31
C ASN A 14 -6.23 -25.53 -12.54
N CYS A 15 -5.10 -25.01 -13.03
CA CYS A 15 -3.77 -25.22 -12.46
C CYS A 15 -3.34 -24.04 -11.55
N LEU A 16 -4.18 -23.02 -11.39
CA LEU A 16 -3.90 -21.80 -10.61
C LEU A 16 -3.49 -22.15 -9.18
N PHE A 17 -4.26 -23.02 -8.53
CA PHE A 17 -4.03 -23.45 -7.16
C PHE A 17 -2.75 -24.27 -6.99
N CYS A 18 -2.28 -24.94 -8.05
CA CYS A 18 -1.10 -25.80 -8.01
C CYS A 18 0.20 -25.02 -8.21
N PHE A 19 0.18 -23.94 -8.98
CA PHE A 19 1.40 -23.24 -9.42
C PHE A 19 1.46 -21.77 -9.03
N SER A 20 0.40 -21.19 -8.45
CA SER A 20 0.47 -19.85 -7.90
C SER A 20 1.04 -19.87 -6.49
N SER A 21 2.04 -19.02 -6.27
CA SER A 21 2.62 -18.80 -4.95
C SER A 21 1.66 -18.12 -3.96
N MET A 22 0.47 -17.68 -4.39
CA MET A 22 -0.59 -17.16 -3.50
C MET A 22 -1.20 -18.23 -2.60
N PHE A 23 -1.22 -19.50 -3.03
CA PHE A 23 -1.87 -20.57 -2.28
C PHE A 23 -0.90 -21.35 -1.38
N ILE A 24 0.37 -20.94 -1.33
CA ILE A 24 1.36 -21.54 -0.44
C ILE A 24 1.15 -20.97 0.97
N PRO A 25 0.88 -21.79 2.00
CA PRO A 25 0.79 -21.33 3.37
C PRO A 25 2.06 -20.57 3.79
N GLN A 26 1.91 -19.45 4.49
CA GLN A 26 3.00 -18.56 4.91
C GLN A 26 3.69 -17.76 3.78
N SER A 27 3.23 -17.88 2.53
CA SER A 27 3.64 -16.98 1.46
C SER A 27 3.09 -15.58 1.73
N SER A 28 3.98 -14.60 1.80
CA SER A 28 3.58 -13.20 1.94
C SER A 28 3.23 -12.63 0.56
N ILE A 29 2.01 -12.13 0.41
CA ILE A 29 1.58 -11.43 -0.79
C ILE A 29 2.00 -9.96 -0.61
N ILE A 30 3.00 -9.52 -1.36
CA ILE A 30 3.29 -8.10 -1.49
C ILE A 30 2.53 -7.61 -2.72
N ILE A 31 1.52 -6.78 -2.51
CA ILE A 31 0.77 -6.10 -3.58
C ILE A 31 1.71 -5.05 -4.17
N GLY A 32 2.51 -5.44 -5.16
CA GLY A 32 3.53 -4.59 -5.77
C GLY A 32 2.99 -3.47 -6.66
N GLU A 33 1.70 -3.49 -7.00
CA GLU A 33 1.11 -2.47 -7.88
C GLU A 33 0.72 -1.19 -7.12
N ILE A 34 0.47 -1.30 -5.81
CA ILE A 34 0.08 -0.14 -5.01
C ILE A 34 0.85 -0.16 -3.69
N LEU A 35 2.14 0.18 -3.76
CA LEU A 35 2.93 0.51 -2.58
C LEU A 35 2.38 1.78 -1.86
N GLU A 36 1.50 2.54 -2.53
CA GLU A 36 1.23 3.97 -2.26
C GLU A 36 -0.25 4.42 -2.40
N SER A 37 -1.28 3.59 -2.20
CA SER A 37 -2.68 4.08 -2.31
C SER A 37 -2.96 5.21 -1.32
N LEU A 38 -2.33 5.15 -0.16
CA LEU A 38 -2.47 6.13 0.91
C LEU A 38 -1.68 7.41 0.63
N TRP A 39 -0.63 7.35 -0.18
CA TRP A 39 0.14 8.52 -0.57
C TRP A 39 -0.64 9.38 -1.56
N ALA A 40 -1.50 8.75 -2.38
CA ALA A 40 -2.46 9.49 -3.20
C ALA A 40 -3.39 10.38 -2.36
N ASN A 41 -3.79 9.96 -1.15
CA ASN A 41 -4.55 10.81 -0.22
C ASN A 41 -3.70 11.96 0.36
N LEU A 42 -2.40 11.75 0.55
CA LEU A 42 -1.47 12.80 0.97
C LEU A 42 -1.29 13.89 -0.10
N ASN A 43 -1.42 13.53 -1.39
CA ASN A 43 -1.33 14.50 -2.49
C ASN A 43 -2.42 15.58 -2.43
N ALA A 44 -3.53 15.34 -1.74
CA ALA A 44 -4.56 16.37 -1.55
C ALA A 44 -4.07 17.53 -0.67
N VAL A 45 -3.16 17.25 0.27
CA VAL A 45 -2.68 18.25 1.24
C VAL A 45 -1.32 18.84 0.90
N THR A 46 -0.59 18.24 -0.05
CA THR A 46 0.72 18.77 -0.50
C THR A 46 0.63 20.18 -1.05
N SER A 47 -0.45 20.57 -1.73
CA SER A 47 -0.61 21.95 -2.22
C SER A 47 -0.59 22.99 -1.08
N ALA A 48 -1.26 22.70 0.03
CA ALA A 48 -1.27 23.56 1.22
C ALA A 48 0.09 23.58 1.94
N MET A 49 0.84 22.48 1.83
CA MET A 49 2.16 22.33 2.43
C MET A 49 3.26 23.10 1.69
N ARG A 50 3.09 23.44 0.40
CA ARG A 50 4.16 24.06 -0.42
C ARG A 50 4.69 25.38 0.12
N THR A 51 3.85 26.16 0.80
CA THR A 51 4.21 27.46 1.37
C THR A 51 4.48 27.40 2.88
N ALA A 52 4.33 26.21 3.48
CA ALA A 52 4.55 25.98 4.91
C ALA A 52 6.05 25.89 5.24
N THR A 53 6.41 26.23 6.48
CA THR A 53 7.74 25.98 7.01
C THR A 53 7.98 24.48 7.17
N LEU A 54 9.24 24.03 7.16
CA LEU A 54 9.58 22.61 7.29
C LEU A 54 8.96 21.97 8.55
N ALA A 55 8.96 22.69 9.67
CA ALA A 55 8.34 22.21 10.91
C ALA A 55 6.82 22.00 10.75
N HIS A 56 6.13 22.94 10.12
CA HIS A 56 4.70 22.83 9.87
C HIS A 56 4.38 21.74 8.84
N GLN A 57 5.26 21.52 7.85
CA GLN A 57 5.17 20.40 6.92
C GLN A 57 5.21 19.04 7.61
N ALA A 58 6.15 18.85 8.54
CA ALA A 58 6.24 17.62 9.30
C ALA A 58 5.00 17.37 10.17
N GLU A 59 4.49 18.40 10.84
CA GLU A 59 3.31 18.30 11.72
C GLU A 59 2.04 17.93 10.93
N MET A 60 1.80 18.57 9.79
CA MET A 60 0.63 18.24 8.96
C MET A 60 0.73 16.82 8.37
N LEU A 61 1.92 16.40 7.94
CA LEU A 61 2.14 15.03 7.46
C LEU A 61 1.83 14.02 8.55
N ASP A 62 2.37 14.24 9.76
CA ASP A 62 2.15 13.34 10.90
C ASP A 62 0.67 13.28 11.30
N ASN A 63 -0.01 14.43 11.35
CA ASN A 63 -1.44 14.51 11.65
C ASN A 63 -2.30 13.74 10.62
N HIS A 64 -2.02 13.90 9.32
CA HIS A 64 -2.76 13.19 8.26
C HIS A 64 -2.51 11.67 8.27
N ILE A 65 -1.28 11.25 8.54
CA ILE A 65 -0.94 9.82 8.66
C ILE A 65 -1.60 9.23 9.91
N CYS A 66 -1.59 9.96 11.03
CA CYS A 66 -2.20 9.54 12.29
C CYS A 66 -3.72 9.41 12.16
N ASP A 67 -4.39 10.38 11.53
CA ASP A 67 -5.83 10.32 11.22
C ASP A 67 -6.18 9.12 10.32
N SER A 68 -5.36 8.86 9.30
CA SER A 68 -5.55 7.67 8.44
C SER A 68 -5.43 6.37 9.23
N ASN A 69 -4.44 6.26 10.12
CA ASN A 69 -4.28 5.10 10.99
C ASN A 69 -5.44 4.94 11.97
N HIS A 70 -5.93 6.05 12.54
CA HIS A 70 -7.08 6.05 13.44
C HIS A 70 -8.36 5.58 12.73
N LYS A 71 -8.61 6.05 11.50
CA LYS A 71 -9.75 5.61 10.68
C LYS A 71 -9.70 4.11 10.37
N LYS A 72 -8.51 3.58 10.06
CA LYS A 72 -8.32 2.13 9.87
C LYS A 72 -8.56 1.35 11.15
N ALA A 73 -8.06 1.82 12.29
CA ALA A 73 -8.27 1.17 13.58
C ALA A 73 -9.76 1.08 13.95
N LEU A 74 -10.54 2.07 13.53
CA LEU A 74 -11.99 2.11 13.72
C LEU A 74 -12.79 1.41 12.61
N ASN A 75 -12.15 0.87 11.56
CA ASN A 75 -12.80 0.32 10.36
C ASN A 75 -13.77 1.30 9.66
N ILE A 76 -13.44 2.60 9.65
CA ILE A 76 -14.25 3.65 9.01
C ILE A 76 -13.56 4.26 7.78
N GLY A 77 -12.44 3.68 7.34
CA GLY A 77 -11.66 4.15 6.19
C GLY A 77 -10.78 3.05 5.60
#